data_AF-A0A9D0HDH5-F1
#
_entry.id   AF-A0A9D0HDH5-F1
#
_cell.length_a   1.000
_cell.length_b   1.000
_cell.length_c   1.000
_cell.angle_alpha   90.00
_cell.angle_beta   90.00
_cell.angle_gamma   90.00
#
_symmetry.space_group_name_H-M   'P 1'
#
loop_
_entity.id
_entity.type
_entity.pdbx_description
1 polymer ?
#
loop_
_entity_poly.entity_id
_entity_poly.type
_entity_poly.pdbx_seq_one_letter_code
_entity_poly.pdbx_strand_id
1 'polypeptide(L)'
;MAPLPDALHNGKPRIRSRSVEVVGKVPLAAVRKLLQKYHIQLRACHAKAVVAAPQLEGDVRIHLDVDGTGTVTRAYPAGKSRSRVLDSCLAELFQGAKLDTPASGRVTAELRLRGW
;
A
#
# COMPACT_ATOMS: atom_id res chain seq x y z
N MET A 1 -16.18 -41.15 -9.71
CA MET A 1 -15.95 -39.70 -9.85
C MET A 1 -16.58 -39.03 -8.64
N ALA A 2 -15.76 -38.62 -7.67
CA ALA A 2 -16.25 -37.83 -6.54
C ALA A 2 -16.54 -36.40 -7.02
N PRO A 3 -17.63 -35.76 -6.57
CA PRO A 3 -17.86 -34.34 -6.86
C PRO A 3 -16.76 -33.50 -6.19
N LEU A 4 -16.14 -32.62 -7.00
CA LEU A 4 -15.22 -31.60 -6.50
C LEU A 4 -15.98 -30.70 -5.51
N PRO A 5 -15.42 -30.38 -4.33
CA PRO A 5 -16.06 -29.44 -3.43
C PRO A 5 -16.14 -28.05 -4.07
N ASP A 6 -17.39 -27.61 -4.22
CA ASP A 6 -17.84 -26.28 -4.61
C ASP A 6 -17.39 -25.23 -3.58
N ALA A 7 -16.13 -24.79 -3.68
CA ALA A 7 -15.60 -23.69 -2.88
C ALA A 7 -14.62 -22.84 -3.69
N LEU A 8 -15.03 -22.39 -4.88
CA LEU A 8 -14.26 -21.43 -5.66
C LEU A 8 -14.49 -19.98 -5.18
N HIS A 9 -13.75 -19.62 -4.13
CA HIS A 9 -12.82 -18.47 -4.12
C HIS A 9 -13.34 -17.09 -4.60
N ASN A 10 -14.32 -16.50 -3.90
CA ASN A 10 -14.84 -15.15 -4.23
C ASN A 10 -14.22 -13.99 -3.41
N GLY A 11 -12.96 -14.11 -3.00
CA GLY A 11 -12.31 -13.18 -2.06
C GLY A 11 -11.13 -12.42 -2.64
N LYS A 12 -11.33 -11.46 -3.57
CA LYS A 12 -10.19 -10.65 -4.09
C LYS A 12 -9.37 -10.07 -2.92
N PRO A 13 -8.03 -10.15 -2.96
CA PRO A 13 -7.17 -9.69 -1.87
C PRO A 13 -7.48 -8.22 -1.55
N ARG A 14 -7.72 -7.94 -0.27
CA ARG A 14 -8.14 -6.61 0.19
C ARG A 14 -6.96 -5.91 0.85
N ILE A 15 -6.77 -4.65 0.48
CA ILE A 15 -5.84 -3.74 1.15
C ILE A 15 -6.62 -2.51 1.59
N ARG A 16 -6.44 -2.10 2.85
CA ARG A 16 -7.04 -0.89 3.40
C ARG A 16 -5.99 -0.12 4.19
N SER A 17 -6.03 1.21 4.13
CA SER A 17 -5.26 2.02 5.07
C SER A 17 -5.82 1.84 6.49
N ARG A 18 -4.94 1.58 7.45
CA ARG A 18 -5.28 1.41 8.87
C ARG A 18 -4.96 2.68 9.63
N SER A 19 -3.73 3.16 9.52
CA SER A 19 -3.27 4.41 10.09
C SER A 19 -2.36 5.14 9.12
N VAL A 20 -2.28 6.45 9.30
CA VAL A 20 -1.35 7.32 8.58
C VAL A 20 -0.77 8.26 9.61
N GLU A 21 0.54 8.20 9.77
CA GLU A 21 1.31 9.09 10.62
C GLU A 21 2.02 10.10 9.72
N VAL A 22 2.07 11.35 10.16
CA VAL A 22 2.70 12.43 9.40
C VAL A 22 3.65 13.17 10.32
N VAL A 23 4.86 13.41 9.81
CA VAL A 23 5.84 14.31 10.40
C VAL A 23 6.11 15.43 9.40
N GLY A 24 5.81 16.68 9.79
CA GLY A 24 5.97 17.87 8.95
C GLY A 24 4.64 18.49 8.50
N LYS A 25 4.69 19.30 7.44
CA LYS A 25 3.55 20.01 6.87
C LYS A 25 2.88 19.19 5.77
N VAL A 26 2.34 18.02 6.11
CA VAL A 26 1.54 17.21 5.16
C VAL A 26 0.11 17.04 5.67
N PRO A 27 -0.91 17.50 4.94
CA PRO A 27 -2.29 17.34 5.38
C PRO A 27 -2.71 15.87 5.24
N LEU A 28 -3.22 15.29 6.34
CA LEU A 28 -3.71 13.91 6.38
C LEU A 28 -4.74 13.61 5.28
N ALA A 29 -5.59 14.58 4.94
CA ALA A 29 -6.58 14.47 3.88
C ALA A 29 -5.94 14.26 2.49
N ALA A 30 -4.81 14.91 2.19
CA ALA A 30 -4.12 14.73 0.92
C ALA A 30 -3.50 13.34 0.82
N VAL A 31 -2.92 12.82 1.91
CA VAL A 31 -2.41 11.45 1.96
C VAL A 31 -3.54 10.44 1.76
N ARG A 32 -4.69 10.63 2.42
CA ARG A 32 -5.86 9.75 2.25
C ARG A 32 -6.35 9.75 0.80
N LYS A 33 -6.45 10.91 0.15
CA LYS A 33 -6.80 11.02 -1.27
C LYS A 33 -5.79 10.31 -2.17
N LEU A 34 -4.49 10.44 -1.90
CA LEU A 34 -3.44 9.72 -2.62
C LEU A 34 -3.65 8.21 -2.53
N LEU A 35 -3.81 7.67 -1.31
CA LEU A 35 -4.03 6.23 -1.10
C LEU A 35 -5.32 5.74 -1.78
N GLN A 36 -6.38 6.56 -1.79
CA GLN A 36 -7.62 6.25 -2.50
C GLN A 36 -7.43 6.23 -4.02
N LYS A 37 -6.72 7.21 -4.57
CA LYS A 37 -6.39 7.31 -6.00
C LYS A 37 -5.66 6.08 -6.51
N TYR A 38 -4.74 5.55 -5.70
CA TYR A 38 -3.93 4.37 -6.04
C TYR A 38 -4.51 3.04 -5.53
N HIS A 39 -5.73 3.01 -5.00
CA HIS A 39 -6.30 1.82 -4.36
C HIS A 39 -6.41 0.60 -5.29
N ILE A 40 -6.57 0.79 -6.60
CA ILE A 40 -6.60 -0.31 -7.58
C ILE A 40 -5.20 -0.92 -7.74
N GLN A 41 -4.18 -0.07 -7.90
CA GLN A 41 -2.79 -0.48 -8.06
C GLN A 41 -2.24 -1.10 -6.77
N LEU A 42 -2.62 -0.58 -5.60
CA LEU A 42 -2.31 -1.18 -4.31
C LEU A 42 -2.84 -2.63 -4.21
N ARG A 43 -4.08 -2.85 -4.65
CA ARG A 43 -4.65 -4.21 -4.74
C ARG A 43 -3.90 -5.08 -5.73
N ALA A 44 -3.45 -4.52 -6.85
CA ALA A 44 -2.64 -5.26 -7.82
C ALA A 44 -1.27 -5.67 -7.24
N CYS A 45 -0.59 -4.78 -6.50
CA CYS A 45 0.65 -5.13 -5.79
C CYS A 45 0.43 -6.27 -4.78
N HIS A 46 -0.66 -6.20 -4.00
CA HIS A 46 -1.00 -7.26 -3.07
C HIS A 46 -1.31 -8.58 -3.79
N ALA A 47 -2.11 -8.55 -4.86
CA ALA A 47 -2.44 -9.75 -5.65
C ALA A 47 -1.19 -10.42 -6.24
N LYS A 48 -0.25 -9.64 -6.79
CA LYS A 48 1.04 -10.15 -7.29
C LYS A 48 1.85 -10.82 -6.17
N ALA A 49 1.88 -10.21 -5.00
CA ALA A 49 2.62 -10.74 -3.86
C ALA A 49 1.97 -12.02 -3.28
N VAL A 50 0.64 -12.14 -3.32
CA VAL A 50 -0.09 -13.35 -2.90
C VAL A 50 0.18 -14.54 -3.82
N VAL A 51 0.40 -14.33 -5.12
CA VAL A 51 0.79 -15.41 -6.04
C VAL A 51 2.12 -16.06 -5.59
N ALA A 52 3.07 -15.25 -5.10
CA ALA A 52 4.34 -15.75 -4.58
C ALA A 52 4.27 -16.25 -3.12
N ALA A 53 3.33 -15.72 -2.32
CA ALA A 53 3.15 -16.04 -0.92
C ALA A 53 1.65 -16.10 -0.58
N PRO A 54 0.98 -17.26 -0.71
CA PRO A 54 -0.48 -17.36 -0.60
C PRO A 54 -1.04 -17.02 0.79
N GLN A 55 -0.20 -17.07 1.84
CA GLN A 55 -0.55 -16.71 3.21
C GLN A 55 -0.17 -15.26 3.57
N LEU A 56 0.05 -14.39 2.57
CA LEU A 56 0.46 -13.01 2.80
C LEU A 56 -0.67 -12.20 3.42
N GLU A 57 -0.62 -12.05 4.73
CA GLU A 57 -1.56 -11.27 5.52
C GLU A 57 -0.85 -10.45 6.61
N GLY A 58 -1.54 -9.43 7.12
CA GLY A 58 -1.07 -8.58 8.22
C GLY A 58 -0.98 -7.11 7.83
N ASP A 59 -0.12 -6.37 8.51
CA ASP A 59 0.11 -4.95 8.24
C ASP A 59 1.44 -4.77 7.49
N VAL A 60 1.43 -3.90 6.49
CA VAL A 60 2.64 -3.40 5.83
C VAL A 60 2.72 -1.89 6.04
N ARG A 61 3.92 -1.37 6.29
CA ARG A 61 4.15 0.07 6.43
C ARG A 61 5.01 0.56 5.27
N ILE A 62 4.63 1.69 4.70
CA ILE A 62 5.41 2.39 3.67
C ILE A 62 5.74 3.81 4.17
N HIS A 63 6.99 4.20 4.04
CA HIS A 63 7.46 5.57 4.25
C HIS A 63 7.51 6.31 2.92
N LEU A 64 6.98 7.54 2.92
CA LEU A 64 7.02 8.46 1.80
C LEU A 64 7.68 9.76 2.26
N ASP A 65 8.77 10.16 1.61
CA ASP A 65 9.36 11.48 1.80
C ASP A 65 8.79 12.43 0.73
N VAL A 66 8.12 13.50 1.18
CA VAL A 66 7.40 14.47 0.34
C VAL A 66 8.13 15.81 0.34
N ASP A 67 8.47 16.32 -0.85
CA ASP A 67 9.05 17.64 -1.01
C ASP A 67 8.00 18.76 -0.97
N GLY A 68 8.45 20.02 -0.88
CA GLY A 68 7.63 21.24 -0.81
C GLY A 68 6.56 21.42 -1.89
N THR A 69 6.66 20.71 -3.01
CA THR A 69 5.67 20.74 -4.10
C THR A 69 4.55 19.71 -3.92
N GLY A 70 4.63 18.88 -2.88
CA GLY A 70 3.75 17.75 -2.65
C GLY A 70 4.18 16.47 -3.41
N THR A 71 5.39 16.43 -3.96
CA THR A 71 5.88 15.27 -4.72
C THR A 71 6.59 14.28 -3.81
N VAL A 72 6.26 12.99 -3.95
CA VAL A 72 6.97 11.90 -3.26
C VAL A 72 8.32 11.69 -3.94
N THR A 73 9.39 12.08 -3.25
CA THR A 73 10.77 11.97 -3.73
C THR A 73 11.41 10.63 -3.40
N ARG A 74 10.92 9.96 -2.34
CA ARG A 74 11.34 8.61 -1.96
C ARG A 74 10.16 7.83 -1.39
N ALA A 75 10.04 6.56 -1.78
CA ALA A 75 9.11 5.60 -1.20
C ALA A 75 9.84 4.31 -0.84
N TYR A 76 9.67 3.80 0.39
CA TYR A 76 10.37 2.59 0.86
C TYR A 76 9.61 1.91 1.99
N PRO A 77 9.71 0.57 2.12
CA PRO A 77 9.07 -0.17 3.20
C PRO A 77 9.62 0.24 4.56
N ALA A 78 8.76 0.20 5.57
CA ALA A 78 9.11 0.46 6.96
C ALA A 78 8.86 -0.76 7.84
N GLY A 79 9.83 -1.11 8.69
CA GLY A 79 9.76 -2.29 9.55
C GLY A 79 10.11 -3.59 8.83
N LYS A 80 9.73 -4.73 9.44
CA LYS A 80 9.97 -6.06 8.87
C LYS A 80 8.90 -6.37 7.83
N SER A 81 9.24 -6.22 6.55
CA SER A 81 8.32 -6.64 5.50
C SER A 81 8.25 -8.16 5.38
N ARG A 82 7.06 -8.63 5.00
CA ARG A 82 6.73 -10.04 4.77
C ARG A 82 6.82 -10.43 3.30
N SER A 83 7.03 -9.47 2.38
CA SER A 83 7.17 -9.76 0.96
C SER A 83 7.95 -8.68 0.23
N ARG A 84 9.12 -9.05 -0.29
CA ARG A 84 9.94 -8.17 -1.13
C ARG A 84 9.23 -7.77 -2.41
N VAL A 85 8.40 -8.67 -2.97
CA VAL A 85 7.59 -8.40 -4.17
C VAL A 85 6.56 -7.30 -3.87
N LEU A 86 5.93 -7.34 -2.70
CA LEU A 86 5.01 -6.30 -2.27
C LEU A 86 5.74 -4.97 -2.06
N ASP A 87 6.86 -4.99 -1.34
CA ASP A 87 7.63 -3.79 -1.02
C ASP A 87 8.08 -3.03 -2.27
N SER A 88 8.70 -3.74 -3.21
CA SER A 88 9.18 -3.14 -4.45
C SER A 88 8.02 -2.55 -5.24
N CYS A 89 6.91 -3.29 -5.38
CA CYS A 89 5.73 -2.78 -6.08
C CYS A 89 5.14 -1.53 -5.42
N LEU A 90 5.07 -1.47 -4.10
CA LEU A 90 4.57 -0.30 -3.37
C LEU A 90 5.53 0.90 -3.48
N ALA A 91 6.84 0.66 -3.36
CA ALA A 91 7.85 1.71 -3.51
C ALA A 91 7.79 2.32 -4.92
N GLU A 92 7.78 1.48 -5.96
CA GLU A 92 7.66 1.93 -7.35
C GLU A 92 6.35 2.65 -7.61
N LEU A 93 5.24 2.21 -7.00
CA LEU A 93 3.93 2.83 -7.17
C LEU A 93 3.87 4.27 -6.66
N PHE A 94 4.51 4.54 -5.52
CA PHE A 94 4.46 5.87 -4.90
C PHE A 94 5.62 6.77 -5.29
N GLN A 95 6.71 6.24 -5.84
CA GLN A 95 7.83 7.04 -6.32
C GLN A 95 7.36 8.04 -7.39
N GLY A 96 7.55 9.33 -7.15
CA GLY A 96 7.09 10.40 -8.04
C GLY A 96 5.59 10.69 -7.99
N ALA A 97 4.82 10.00 -7.12
CA ALA A 97 3.42 10.31 -6.92
C ALA A 97 3.26 11.72 -6.30
N LYS A 98 2.18 12.42 -6.65
CA LYS A 98 1.96 13.80 -6.25
C LYS A 98 0.69 13.96 -5.42
N LEU A 99 0.82 14.66 -4.30
CA LEU A 99 -0.29 15.16 -3.50
C LEU A 99 -0.96 16.33 -4.22
N ASP A 100 -2.28 16.43 -4.13
CA ASP A 100 -3.05 17.50 -4.78
C ASP A 100 -2.83 18.90 -4.15
N THR A 101 -2.01 18.97 -3.09
CA THR A 101 -1.68 20.21 -2.39
C THR A 101 -0.18 20.25 -2.12
N PRO A 102 0.46 21.44 -2.17
CA PRO A 102 1.83 21.59 -1.70
C PRO A 102 1.89 21.16 -0.24
N ALA A 103 2.92 20.39 0.08
CA ALA A 103 3.13 19.77 1.38
C ALA A 103 4.63 19.59 1.56
N SER A 104 5.12 19.29 2.75
CA SER A 104 6.48 18.77 2.90
C SER A 104 6.62 17.98 4.19
N GLY A 105 7.36 16.88 4.14
CA GLY A 105 7.59 16.06 5.32
C GLY A 105 7.61 14.57 5.01
N ARG A 106 7.53 13.78 6.07
CA ARG A 106 7.50 12.33 5.99
C ARG A 106 6.12 11.80 6.34
N VAL A 107 5.66 10.84 5.56
CA VAL A 107 4.39 10.15 5.77
C VAL A 107 4.69 8.67 5.98
N THR A 108 4.15 8.10 7.04
CA THR A 108 4.14 6.66 7.28
C THR A 108 2.72 6.16 7.13
N ALA A 109 2.44 5.35 6.12
CA ALA A 109 1.13 4.74 5.93
C ALA A 109 1.18 3.26 6.29
N GLU A 110 0.33 2.84 7.24
CA GLU A 110 0.10 1.43 7.56
C GLU A 110 -1.09 0.93 6.74
N LEU A 111 -0.85 -0.11 5.94
CA LEU A 111 -1.84 -0.77 5.11
C LEU A 111 -2.10 -2.16 5.67
N ARG A 112 -3.35 -2.45 6.02
CA ARG A 112 -3.79 -3.79 6.39
C ARG A 112 -4.08 -4.60 5.14
N LEU A 113 -3.31 -5.66 4.97
CA LEU A 113 -3.54 -6.76 4.05
C LEU A 113 -4.47 -7.77 4.72
N ARG A 114 -5.55 -8.14 4.03
CA ARG A 114 -6.36 -9.29 4.41
C ARG A 114 -6.48 -10.25 3.24
N GLY A 115 -6.19 -11.50 3.55
CA GLY A 115 -6.37 -12.64 2.68
C GLY A 115 -7.75 -13.26 2.84
N TRP A 116 -7.98 -14.18 1.92
CA TRP A 116 -9.18 -14.89 1.52
C TRP A 116 -10.04 -15.41 2.67
#